data_AF-A0A2S9IL92-F1
#
_entry.id   AF-A0A2S9IL92-F1
#
_cell.length_a   1.000
_cell.length_b   1.000
_cell.length_c   1.000
_cell.angle_alpha   90.00
_cell.angle_beta   90.00
_cell.angle_gamma   90.00
#
_symmetry.space_group_name_H-M   'P 1'
#
loop_
_entity.id
_entity.type
_entity.pdbx_description
1 polymer ?
#
loop_
_entity_poly.entity_id
_entity_poly.type
_entity_poly.pdbx_seq_one_letter_code
_entity_poly.pdbx_strand_id
1 'polypeptide(L)'
;MIAEKRWLEISEPTAPEHWLASREAGADVALSAPEVEAFRNLLARADRRYTETPRMIANRAVQIEEMLADRGIDENARLVIEGLTEVGADDEGRGFGETAQHYFNARANGADREEGLRLLQRPEGRTLR
;
A
#
# COMPACT_ATOMS: atom_id res chain seq x y z
N MET A 1 -7.93 -19.06 6.68
CA MET A 1 -6.49 -18.84 6.96
C MET A 1 -6.22 -17.35 7.07
N ILE A 2 -5.12 -16.92 7.68
CA ILE A 2 -4.72 -15.49 7.69
C ILE A 2 -4.51 -15.02 6.25
N ALA A 3 -3.84 -15.81 5.42
CA ALA A 3 -3.55 -15.52 4.02
C ALA A 3 -4.80 -15.29 3.14
N GLU A 4 -5.96 -15.83 3.52
CA GLU A 4 -7.23 -15.71 2.77
C GLU A 4 -8.05 -14.48 3.19
N LYS A 5 -7.66 -13.79 4.25
CA LYS A 5 -8.36 -12.57 4.67
C LYS A 5 -8.17 -11.49 3.62
N ARG A 6 -9.27 -10.84 3.24
CA ARG A 6 -9.28 -9.70 2.31
C ARG A 6 -9.18 -8.34 3.02
N TRP A 7 -9.44 -8.33 4.32
CA TRP A 7 -9.48 -7.12 5.12
C TRP A 7 -9.17 -7.41 6.58
N LEU A 8 -8.46 -6.49 7.24
CA LEU A 8 -8.27 -6.53 8.68
C LEU A 8 -9.21 -5.57 9.40
N GLU A 9 -10.09 -6.10 10.24
CA GLU A 9 -10.99 -5.31 11.08
C GLU A 9 -10.22 -4.57 12.18
N ILE A 10 -10.75 -3.41 12.61
CA ILE A 10 -10.09 -2.56 13.62
C ILE A 10 -9.85 -3.32 14.93
N SER A 11 -10.82 -4.15 15.34
CA SER A 11 -10.78 -4.90 16.60
C SER A 11 -10.04 -6.24 16.51
N GLU A 12 -9.58 -6.65 15.32
CA GLU A 12 -8.97 -7.97 15.20
C GLU A 12 -7.51 -7.99 15.68
N PRO A 13 -7.08 -9.10 16.31
CA PRO A 13 -5.73 -9.18 16.90
C PRO A 13 -4.62 -9.46 15.86
N THR A 14 -4.98 -9.78 14.61
CA THR A 14 -4.01 -10.10 13.56
C THR A 14 -3.13 -8.89 13.24
N ALA A 15 -1.82 -9.04 13.41
CA ALA A 15 -0.85 -7.99 13.08
C ALA A 15 -0.79 -7.77 11.56
N PRO A 16 -0.77 -6.52 11.07
CA PRO A 16 -0.80 -6.22 9.63
C PRO A 16 0.40 -6.78 8.89
N GLU A 17 1.60 -6.79 9.48
CA GLU A 17 2.80 -7.37 8.86
C GLU A 17 2.69 -8.90 8.68
N HIS A 18 2.04 -9.58 9.62
CA HIS A 18 1.86 -11.03 9.56
C HIS A 18 0.82 -11.41 8.51
N TRP A 19 -0.23 -10.61 8.41
CA TRP A 19 -1.23 -10.77 7.38
C TRP A 19 -0.66 -10.57 5.98
N LEU A 20 0.05 -9.47 5.73
CA LEU A 20 0.66 -9.19 4.42
C LEU A 20 1.67 -10.28 4.03
N ALA A 21 2.52 -10.72 4.97
CA ALA A 21 3.47 -11.81 4.72
C ALA A 21 2.78 -13.12 4.34
N SER A 22 1.74 -13.50 5.08
CA SER A 22 0.98 -14.73 4.82
C SER A 22 0.26 -14.66 3.48
N ARG A 23 -0.33 -13.51 3.16
CA ARG A 23 -1.03 -13.27 1.91
C ARG A 23 -0.07 -13.32 0.71
N GLU A 24 1.09 -12.68 0.80
CA GLU A 24 2.11 -12.72 -0.26
C GLU A 24 2.64 -14.13 -0.50
N ALA A 25 2.81 -14.94 0.57
CA ALA A 25 3.21 -16.33 0.45
C ALA A 25 2.09 -17.27 -0.05
N GLY A 26 0.85 -16.80 -0.10
CA GLY A 26 -0.33 -17.63 -0.39
C GLY A 26 -0.65 -18.67 0.70
N ALA A 27 -0.02 -18.58 1.86
CA ALA A 27 -0.19 -19.51 2.99
C ALA A 27 0.19 -18.84 4.32
N ASP A 28 -0.38 -19.31 5.42
CA ASP A 28 -0.06 -18.78 6.75
C ASP A 28 1.42 -19.03 7.09
N VAL A 29 2.18 -17.96 7.33
CA VAL A 29 3.60 -18.03 7.70
C VAL A 29 3.80 -17.93 9.21
N ALA A 30 4.97 -18.34 9.70
CA ALA A 30 5.32 -18.15 11.11
C ALA A 30 5.55 -16.67 11.42
N LEU A 31 5.21 -16.23 12.64
CA LEU A 31 5.46 -14.84 13.10
C LEU A 31 6.94 -14.46 13.09
N SER A 32 7.84 -15.44 13.19
CA SER A 32 9.30 -15.26 13.13
C SER A 32 9.87 -15.31 11.72
N ALA A 33 9.03 -15.48 10.69
CA ALA A 33 9.50 -15.53 9.31
C ALA A 33 10.11 -14.18 8.90
N PRO A 34 11.20 -14.18 8.13
CA PRO A 34 11.88 -12.95 7.72
C PRO A 34 10.96 -12.01 6.92
N GLU A 35 9.97 -12.55 6.21
CA GLU A 35 8.98 -11.80 5.45
C GLU A 35 8.09 -10.94 6.36
N VAL A 36 7.74 -11.44 7.55
CA VAL A 36 6.97 -10.69 8.56
C VAL A 36 7.78 -9.50 9.05
N GLU A 37 9.08 -9.69 9.32
CA GLU A 37 9.97 -8.60 9.71
C GLU A 37 10.18 -7.59 8.57
N ALA A 38 10.26 -8.05 7.32
CA ALA A 38 10.33 -7.17 6.16
C ALA A 38 9.08 -6.27 6.05
N PHE A 39 7.88 -6.83 6.20
CA PHE A 39 6.64 -6.04 6.20
C PHE A 39 6.54 -5.11 7.41
N ARG A 40 7.00 -5.53 8.59
CA ARG A 40 7.06 -4.66 9.77
C ARG A 40 7.88 -3.40 9.49
N ASN A 41 9.06 -3.56 8.91
CA ASN A 41 9.94 -2.44 8.57
C ASN A 41 9.35 -1.56 7.48
N LEU A 42 8.71 -2.16 6.47
CA LEU A 42 8.05 -1.43 5.39
C LEU A 42 6.87 -0.58 5.92
N LEU A 43 5.99 -1.17 6.73
CA LEU A 43 4.88 -0.46 7.34
C LEU A 43 5.35 0.63 8.31
N ALA A 44 6.41 0.39 9.08
CA ALA A 44 6.99 1.42 9.94
C ALA A 44 7.58 2.60 9.15
N ARG A 45 8.10 2.37 7.94
CA ARG A 45 8.52 3.45 7.04
C ARG A 45 7.31 4.24 6.52
N ALA A 46 6.25 3.55 6.11
CA ALA A 46 5.02 4.18 5.62
C ALA A 46 4.30 5.00 6.71
N ASP A 47 4.21 4.47 7.94
CA ASP A 47 3.60 5.13 9.11
C ASP A 47 4.28 6.46 9.47
N ARG A 48 5.59 6.59 9.21
CA ARG A 48 6.29 7.87 9.40
C ARG A 48 5.99 8.92 8.33
N ARG A 49 5.37 8.52 7.21
CA ARG A 49 5.14 9.40 6.05
C ARG A 49 3.67 9.71 5.79
N TYR A 50 2.78 8.95 6.39
CA TYR A 50 1.34 9.09 6.20
C TYR A 50 0.63 9.23 7.55
N THR A 51 -0.54 9.84 7.53
CA THR A 51 -1.39 10.00 8.73
C THR A 51 -2.15 8.74 9.14
N GLU A 52 -2.08 7.68 8.32
CA GLU A 52 -2.81 6.43 8.51
C GLU A 52 -1.97 5.40 9.27
N THR A 53 -2.63 4.60 10.12
CA THR A 53 -1.97 3.52 10.87
C THR A 53 -1.47 2.40 9.96
N PRO A 54 -0.52 1.54 10.41
CA PRO A 54 -0.05 0.38 9.65
C PRO A 54 -1.18 -0.55 9.17
N ARG A 55 -2.25 -0.74 9.96
CA ARG A 55 -3.41 -1.55 9.57
C ARG A 55 -4.17 -0.91 8.40
N MET A 56 -4.39 0.40 8.46
CA MET A 56 -5.06 1.13 7.38
C MET A 56 -4.24 1.07 6.10
N ILE A 57 -2.92 1.33 6.19
CA ILE A 57 -1.99 1.24 5.06
C ILE A 57 -2.03 -0.15 4.42
N ALA A 58 -1.92 -1.22 5.23
CA ALA A 58 -1.99 -2.59 4.74
C ALA A 58 -3.31 -2.88 4.01
N ASN A 59 -4.45 -2.52 4.62
CA ASN A 59 -5.78 -2.71 4.03
C ASN A 59 -5.92 -1.95 2.69
N ARG A 60 -5.45 -0.70 2.64
CA ARG A 60 -5.50 0.12 1.42
C ARG A 60 -4.61 -0.43 0.32
N ALA A 61 -3.42 -0.93 0.66
CA ALA A 61 -2.52 -1.53 -0.32
C ALA A 61 -3.12 -2.80 -0.93
N VAL A 62 -3.73 -3.68 -0.11
CA VAL A 62 -4.43 -4.88 -0.60
C VAL A 62 -5.63 -4.50 -1.47
N GLN A 63 -6.40 -3.49 -1.08
CA GLN A 63 -7.49 -2.98 -1.90
C GLN A 63 -7.00 -2.53 -3.29
N ILE A 64 -5.86 -1.83 -3.36
CA ILE A 64 -5.30 -1.36 -4.63
C ILE A 64 -4.75 -2.50 -5.47
N GLU A 65 -4.09 -3.48 -4.87
CA GLU A 65 -3.68 -4.71 -5.56
C GLU A 65 -4.89 -5.41 -6.21
N GLU A 66 -5.99 -5.59 -5.47
CA GLU A 66 -7.21 -6.19 -6.02
C GLU A 66 -7.78 -5.36 -7.18
N MET A 67 -7.83 -4.03 -7.03
CA MET A 67 -8.31 -3.14 -8.09
C MET A 67 -7.42 -3.15 -9.33
N LEU A 68 -6.09 -3.26 -9.18
CA LEU A 68 -5.14 -3.39 -10.27
C LEU A 68 -5.30 -4.75 -10.98
N ALA A 69 -5.45 -5.82 -10.21
CA ALA A 69 -5.70 -7.16 -10.74
C ALA A 69 -6.99 -7.23 -11.57
N ASP A 70 -8.06 -6.54 -11.15
CA ASP A 70 -9.31 -6.40 -11.91
C ASP A 70 -9.11 -5.70 -13.28
N ARG A 71 -8.01 -4.96 -13.45
CA ARG A 71 -7.59 -4.34 -14.73
C ARG A 71 -6.57 -5.19 -15.50
N GLY A 72 -6.24 -6.39 -15.01
CA GLY A 72 -5.20 -7.25 -15.57
C GLY A 72 -3.78 -6.74 -15.32
N ILE A 73 -3.58 -5.91 -14.30
CA ILE A 73 -2.28 -5.38 -13.91
C ILE A 73 -1.76 -6.19 -12.72
N ASP A 74 -0.65 -6.90 -12.90
CA ASP A 74 0.01 -7.66 -11.85
C ASP A 74 0.93 -6.76 -11.03
N GLU A 75 0.45 -6.34 -9.85
CA GLU A 75 1.24 -5.59 -8.87
C GLU A 75 0.70 -5.83 -7.47
N ASN A 76 1.54 -6.41 -6.60
CA ASN A 76 1.13 -6.80 -5.26
C ASN A 76 1.17 -5.64 -4.25
N ALA A 77 0.54 -5.83 -3.09
CA ALA A 77 0.48 -4.84 -2.03
C ALA A 77 1.86 -4.38 -1.53
N ARG A 78 2.88 -5.26 -1.54
CA ARG A 78 4.25 -4.89 -1.17
C ARG A 78 4.77 -3.81 -2.12
N LEU A 79 4.69 -4.03 -3.43
CA LEU A 79 5.16 -3.09 -4.46
C LEU A 79 4.44 -1.75 -4.41
N VAL A 80 3.14 -1.77 -4.08
CA VAL A 80 2.34 -0.57 -3.83
C VAL A 80 2.87 0.19 -2.62
N ILE A 81 3.01 -0.46 -1.45
CA ILE A 81 3.49 0.23 -0.24
C ILE A 81 4.90 0.77 -0.45
N GLU A 82 5.80 -0.01 -1.07
CA GLU A 82 7.17 0.41 -1.37
C GLU A 82 7.19 1.65 -2.26
N GLY A 83 6.52 1.61 -3.41
CA GLY A 83 6.52 2.71 -4.36
C GLY A 83 5.91 3.99 -3.79
N LEU A 84 4.74 3.86 -3.12
CA LEU A 84 4.09 5.01 -2.50
C LEU A 84 4.91 5.55 -1.34
N THR A 85 5.52 4.69 -0.52
CA THR A 85 6.39 5.15 0.57
C THR A 85 7.62 5.85 0.04
N GLU A 86 8.23 5.40 -1.06
CA GLU A 86 9.40 6.04 -1.66
C GLU A 86 9.09 7.42 -2.24
N VAL A 87 7.88 7.58 -2.80
CA VAL A 87 7.43 8.82 -3.42
C VAL A 87 6.80 9.81 -2.43
N GLY A 88 6.07 9.33 -1.42
CA GLY A 88 5.50 10.15 -0.36
C GLY A 88 6.55 10.49 0.71
N ALA A 89 6.46 11.59 1.46
CA ALA A 89 5.70 12.82 1.30
C ALA A 89 6.62 13.95 1.81
N ASP A 90 7.01 14.89 0.94
CA ASP A 90 7.62 16.16 1.37
C ASP A 90 6.56 17.13 1.96
N ASP A 91 5.31 16.69 2.04
CA ASP A 91 4.14 17.48 2.41
C ASP A 91 3.49 16.87 3.66
N GLU A 92 3.59 17.58 4.78
CA GLU A 92 3.07 17.14 6.08
C GLU A 92 1.55 16.88 6.01
N GLY A 93 1.10 15.72 6.49
CA GLY A 93 -0.33 15.44 6.71
C GLY A 93 -1.07 14.69 5.59
N ARG A 94 -0.39 14.23 4.52
CA ARG A 94 -1.02 13.46 3.45
C ARG A 94 -1.47 12.05 3.92
N GLY A 95 -2.61 11.58 3.42
CA GLY A 95 -3.13 10.23 3.67
C GLY A 95 -2.61 9.20 2.66
N PHE A 96 -2.38 7.95 3.12
CA PHE A 96 -1.96 6.85 2.24
C PHE A 96 -3.08 6.48 1.26
N GLY A 97 -4.33 6.36 1.73
CA GLY A 97 -5.45 5.96 0.89
C GLY A 97 -5.71 6.90 -0.29
N GLU A 98 -5.66 8.21 -0.07
CA GLU A 98 -5.77 9.21 -1.14
C GLU A 98 -4.64 9.06 -2.16
N THR A 99 -3.39 8.99 -1.68
CA THR A 99 -2.21 8.80 -2.53
C THR A 99 -2.31 7.52 -3.37
N ALA A 100 -2.74 6.43 -2.75
CA ALA A 100 -2.92 5.14 -3.41
C ALA A 100 -4.05 5.17 -4.45
N GLN A 101 -5.12 5.93 -4.20
CA GLN A 101 -6.20 6.11 -5.17
C GLN A 101 -5.75 6.91 -6.40
N HIS A 102 -4.96 7.97 -6.22
CA HIS A 102 -4.38 8.71 -7.35
C HIS A 102 -3.45 7.80 -8.18
N TYR A 103 -2.64 6.99 -7.51
CA TYR A 103 -1.79 6.00 -8.16
C TYR A 103 -2.61 5.00 -8.98
N PHE A 104 -3.64 4.39 -8.38
CA PHE A 104 -4.52 3.48 -9.11
C PHE A 104 -5.16 4.16 -10.32
N ASN A 105 -5.68 5.39 -10.17
CA ASN A 105 -6.27 6.12 -11.28
C ASN A 105 -5.29 6.32 -12.42
N ALA A 106 -4.02 6.64 -12.14
CA ALA A 106 -2.99 6.72 -13.17
C ALA A 106 -2.78 5.37 -13.87
N ARG A 107 -2.59 4.29 -13.11
CA ARG A 107 -2.39 2.92 -13.65
C ARG A 107 -3.59 2.45 -14.48
N ALA A 108 -4.80 2.71 -13.99
CA ALA A 108 -6.07 2.44 -14.64
C ALA A 108 -6.26 3.18 -15.98
N ASN A 109 -5.54 4.28 -16.19
CA ASN A 109 -5.53 5.07 -17.42
C ASN A 109 -4.34 4.74 -18.35
N GLY A 110 -3.64 3.64 -18.09
CA GLY A 110 -2.57 3.14 -18.96
C GLY A 110 -1.17 3.64 -18.60
N ALA A 111 -0.99 4.36 -17.49
CA ALA A 111 0.35 4.62 -16.96
C ALA A 111 0.99 3.30 -16.51
N ASP A 112 2.28 3.13 -16.78
CA ASP A 112 3.07 2.10 -16.13
C ASP A 112 3.40 2.48 -14.68
N ARG A 113 4.14 1.62 -13.97
CA ARG A 113 4.48 1.82 -12.56
C ARG A 113 5.26 3.10 -12.32
N GLU A 114 6.30 3.31 -13.12
CA GLU A 114 7.19 4.46 -12.95
C GLU A 114 6.43 5.75 -13.25
N GLU A 115 5.65 5.78 -14.34
CA GLU A 115 4.83 6.94 -14.70
C GLU A 115 3.76 7.22 -13.65
N GLY A 116 3.07 6.18 -13.15
CA GLY A 116 2.07 6.32 -12.10
C GLY A 116 2.65 6.92 -10.82
N LEU A 117 3.84 6.48 -10.41
CA LEU A 117 4.56 7.01 -9.25
C LEU A 117 5.04 8.45 -9.48
N ARG A 118 5.56 8.75 -10.67
CA ARG A 118 6.03 10.09 -11.06
C ARG A 118 4.89 11.12 -11.08
N LEU A 119 3.66 10.71 -11.37
CA LEU A 119 2.49 11.59 -11.35
C LEU A 119 2.11 12.04 -9.93
N LEU A 120 2.46 11.27 -8.90
CA LEU A 120 2.22 11.64 -7.50
C LEU A 120 3.18 12.72 -6.98
N GLN A 121 4.35 12.86 -7.60
CA GLN A 121 5.37 13.87 -7.26
C GLN A 121 5.01 15.27 -7.79
N ARG A 122 4.01 15.37 -8.68
CA ARG A 122 3.56 16.65 -9.21
C ARG A 122 2.55 17.25 -8.24
N PRO A 123 2.79 18.45 -7.68
CA PRO A 123 1.75 19.13 -6.93
C PRO A 123 0.56 19.34 -7.87
N GLU A 124 -0.60 18.81 -7.49
CA GLU A 124 -1.84 19.22 -8.14
C GLU A 124 -1.93 20.74 -8.06
N GLY A 125 -2.26 21.35 -9.19
CA GLY A 125 -2.08 22.78 -9.42
C GLY A 125 -2.55 23.63 -8.26
N ARG A 126 -1.66 24.49 -7.77
CA ARG A 126 -2.07 25.84 -7.38
C ARG A 126 -2.83 26.38 -8.59
N THR A 127 -4.15 26.42 -8.48
CA THR A 127 -4.98 27.26 -9.34
C THR A 127 -4.40 28.67 -9.23
N LEU A 128 -3.66 29.10 -10.26
CA LEU A 128 -3.43 30.51 -10.49
C LEU A 128 -4.82 31.09 -10.79
N ARG A 129 -5.41 31.72 -9.78
CA ARG A 129 -6.45 32.73 -10.00
C ARG A 129 -5.79 33.98 -10.58
#